data_AF-A0A8T5KF68-F1
#
_entry.id   AF-A0A8T5KF68-F1
#
_cell.length_a   1.000
_cell.length_b   1.000
_cell.length_c   1.000
_cell.angle_alpha   90.00
_cell.angle_beta   90.00
_cell.angle_gamma   90.00
#
_symmetry.space_group_name_H-M   'P 1'
#
loop_
_entity.id
_entity.type
_entity.pdbx_description
1 polymer ?
#
loop_
_entity_poly.entity_id
_entity_poly.type
_entity_poly.pdbx_seq_one_letter_code
_entity_poly.pdbx_strand_id
1 'polypeptide(L)'
;MAMIGVASYFYLRPKLGAGPRDGLMIGLVQKLDREVSVVRAGIEVSVLVVGIALGGPVGIGTVITAFSTGYFVQLAFKLGKYDRNAKHMNLYELAKYLSGK
;
A
#
# COMPACT_ATOMS: atom_id res chain seq x y z
N MET A 1 1.10 12.43 -6.35
CA MET A 1 0.46 11.10 -6.16
C MET A 1 0.84 10.09 -7.25
N ALA A 2 0.85 10.45 -8.53
CA ALA A 2 1.27 9.54 -9.61
C ALA A 2 2.67 8.92 -9.39
N MET A 3 3.65 9.72 -9.00
CA MET A 3 5.01 9.22 -8.67
C MET A 3 4.99 8.18 -7.54
N ILE A 4 4.16 8.38 -6.51
CA ILE A 4 4.01 7.42 -5.39
C ILE A 4 3.42 6.11 -5.90
N GLY A 5 2.43 6.15 -6.79
CA GLY A 5 1.85 4.95 -7.40
C GLY A 5 2.89 4.14 -8.18
N VAL A 6 3.65 4.82 -9.06
CA VAL A 6 4.70 4.18 -9.87
C VAL A 6 5.82 3.64 -8.98
N ALA A 7 6.29 4.41 -8.00
CA ALA A 7 7.31 3.97 -7.04
C ALA A 7 6.82 2.76 -6.24
N SER A 8 5.57 2.77 -5.75
CA SER A 8 4.98 1.65 -5.01
C SER A 8 4.92 0.38 -5.87
N TYR A 9 4.60 0.52 -7.17
CA TYR A 9 4.63 -0.61 -8.09
C TYR A 9 6.04 -1.17 -8.26
N PHE A 10 7.05 -0.33 -8.54
CA PHE A 10 8.44 -0.80 -8.68
C PHE A 10 8.98 -1.42 -7.39
N TYR A 11 8.60 -0.85 -6.24
CA TYR A 11 8.95 -1.34 -4.92
C TYR A 11 8.35 -2.71 -4.60
N LEU A 12 7.06 -2.93 -4.93
CA LEU A 12 6.35 -4.16 -4.59
C LEU A 12 6.47 -5.26 -5.65
N ARG A 13 6.76 -4.92 -6.91
CA ARG A 13 6.93 -5.89 -8.00
C ARG A 13 7.96 -7.00 -7.71
N PRO A 14 9.15 -6.75 -7.13
CA PRO A 14 10.12 -7.81 -6.87
C PRO A 14 9.75 -8.72 -5.69
N LYS A 15 8.62 -8.48 -4.99
CA LYS A 15 8.10 -9.32 -3.89
C LYS A 15 9.06 -9.52 -2.70
N LEU A 16 10.08 -8.67 -2.57
CA LEU A 16 11.13 -8.75 -1.54
C LEU A 16 10.67 -8.41 -0.12
N GLY A 17 9.40 -8.01 0.03
CA GLY A 17 8.80 -7.60 1.29
C GLY A 17 8.02 -6.30 1.10
N ALA A 18 6.86 -6.22 1.75
CA ALA A 18 6.02 -5.02 1.76
C ALA A 18 6.18 -4.30 3.10
N GLY A 19 6.29 -2.98 3.09
CA GLY A 19 6.27 -2.16 4.31
C GLY A 19 4.95 -2.33 5.06
N PRO A 20 4.88 -2.03 6.36
CA PRO A 20 3.71 -2.37 7.20
C PRO A 20 2.37 -1.83 6.66
N ARG A 21 2.36 -0.61 6.09
CA ARG A 21 1.17 -0.01 5.45
C ARG A 21 0.77 -0.72 4.15
N ASP A 22 1.74 -1.06 3.31
CA ASP A 22 1.50 -1.74 2.03
C ASP A 22 1.18 -3.23 2.23
N GLY A 23 1.80 -3.88 3.22
CA GLY A 23 1.50 -5.24 3.64
C GLY A 23 0.09 -5.34 4.23
N LEU A 24 -0.33 -4.37 5.05
CA LEU A 24 -1.71 -4.28 5.51
C LEU A 24 -2.68 -4.15 4.34
N MET A 25 -2.39 -3.28 3.37
CA MET A 25 -3.19 -3.12 2.16
C MET A 25 -3.29 -4.43 1.37
N ILE A 26 -2.16 -5.11 1.10
CA ILE A 26 -2.13 -6.37 0.33
C ILE A 26 -2.88 -7.48 1.07
N GLY A 27 -2.65 -7.62 2.38
CA GLY A 27 -3.34 -8.62 3.21
C GLY A 27 -4.85 -8.38 3.28
N LEU A 28 -5.28 -7.12 3.41
CA LEU A 28 -6.69 -6.75 3.37
C LEU A 28 -7.29 -6.98 1.97
N VAL A 29 -6.58 -6.64 0.90
CA VAL A 29 -7.02 -6.92 -0.49
C VAL A 29 -7.23 -8.43 -0.70
N GLN A 30 -6.30 -9.26 -0.23
CA GLN A 30 -6.41 -10.73 -0.32
C GLN A 30 -7.56 -11.29 0.53
N LYS A 31 -7.81 -10.71 1.71
CA LYS A 31 -8.87 -11.17 2.61
C LYS A 31 -10.27 -10.70 2.22
N LEU A 32 -10.40 -9.47 1.72
CA LEU A 32 -11.68 -8.84 1.38
C LEU A 32 -12.06 -9.00 -0.09
N ASP A 33 -11.14 -9.47 -0.95
CA ASP A 33 -11.27 -9.54 -2.41
C ASP A 33 -11.76 -8.22 -3.03
N ARG A 34 -11.21 -7.11 -2.53
CA ARG A 34 -11.52 -5.75 -2.99
C ARG A 34 -10.36 -5.12 -3.73
N GLU A 35 -10.68 -4.11 -4.52
CA GLU A 35 -9.67 -3.36 -5.26
C GLU A 35 -8.69 -2.63 -4.33
N VAL A 36 -7.43 -2.54 -4.78
CA VAL A 36 -6.34 -1.86 -4.06
C VAL A 36 -6.71 -0.41 -3.74
N SER A 37 -7.44 0.28 -4.62
CA SER A 37 -7.88 1.66 -4.40
C SER A 37 -8.81 1.80 -3.21
N VAL A 38 -9.81 0.92 -3.08
CA VAL A 38 -10.81 0.95 -2.01
C VAL A 38 -10.14 0.66 -0.66
N VAL A 39 -9.32 -0.39 -0.60
CA VAL A 39 -8.61 -0.76 0.63
C VAL A 39 -7.62 0.35 1.04
N ARG A 40 -6.84 0.87 0.08
CA ARG A 40 -5.87 1.93 0.35
C ARG A 40 -6.54 3.22 0.81
N ALA A 41 -7.61 3.64 0.14
CA ALA A 41 -8.38 4.81 0.57
C ALA A 41 -8.99 4.61 1.97
N GLY A 42 -9.51 3.41 2.27
CA GLY A 42 -10.02 3.09 3.60
C GLY A 42 -8.95 3.22 4.70
N ILE A 43 -7.74 2.72 4.45
CA ILE A 43 -6.61 2.88 5.37
C ILE A 43 -6.30 4.36 5.58
N GLU A 44 -6.14 5.15 4.51
CA GLU A 44 -5.82 6.58 4.64
C GLU A 44 -6.91 7.37 5.36
N VAL A 45 -8.17 7.10 5.05
CA VAL A 45 -9.31 7.76 5.70
C VAL A 45 -9.37 7.38 7.18
N SER A 46 -9.10 6.13 7.54
CA SER A 46 -9.04 5.73 8.95
C SER A 46 -7.93 6.45 9.71
N VAL A 47 -6.74 6.57 9.11
CA VAL A 47 -5.61 7.31 9.69
C VAL A 47 -5.91 8.80 9.79
N LEU A 48 -6.59 9.37 8.79
CA LEU A 48 -7.05 10.75 8.80
C LEU A 48 -8.02 11.00 9.96
N VAL A 49 -9.04 10.15 10.13
CA VAL A 49 -10.03 10.27 11.21
C VAL A 49 -9.37 10.16 12.59
N VAL A 50 -8.47 9.18 12.77
CA VAL A 50 -7.70 9.03 14.00
C VAL A 50 -6.81 10.26 14.25
N GLY A 51 -6.16 10.77 13.20
CA GLY A 51 -5.35 11.99 13.27
C GLY A 51 -6.15 13.22 13.73
N ILE A 52 -7.37 13.40 13.20
CA ILE A 52 -8.28 14.48 13.64
C ILE A 52 -8.68 14.29 15.09
N ALA A 53 -9.06 13.06 15.48
CA ALA A 53 -9.48 12.75 16.85
C ALA A 53 -8.38 13.00 17.89
N LEU A 54 -7.11 12.81 17.51
CA LEU A 54 -5.93 13.10 18.34
C LEU A 54 -5.52 14.58 18.33
N GLY A 55 -6.26 15.46 17.66
CA GLY A 55 -5.95 16.89 17.56
C GLY A 55 -4.84 17.22 16.56
N GLY A 56 -4.53 16.31 15.62
CA GLY A 56 -3.52 16.50 14.60
C GLY A 56 -3.91 17.58 13.57
N PRO A 57 -2.96 18.37 13.05
CA PRO A 57 -3.24 19.37 12.03
C PRO A 57 -3.64 18.69 10.71
N VAL A 58 -4.89 18.85 10.31
CA VAL A 58 -5.39 18.35 9.02
C VAL A 58 -5.59 19.51 8.06
N GLY A 59 -4.84 19.48 6.96
CA GLY A 59 -4.98 20.43 5.87
C GLY A 59 -5.72 19.83 4.67
N ILE A 60 -6.07 20.69 3.72
CA ILE A 60 -6.68 20.31 2.44
C ILE A 60 -5.78 19.30 1.69
N GLY A 61 -4.46 19.45 1.77
CA GLY A 61 -3.50 18.52 1.17
C GLY A 61 -3.58 17.10 1.73
N THR A 62 -3.88 16.95 3.03
CA THR A 62 -4.03 15.64 3.69
C THR A 62 -5.28 14.93 3.17
N VAL A 63 -6.40 15.66 3.05
CA VAL A 63 -7.65 15.14 2.50
C VAL A 63 -7.44 14.70 1.05
N ILE A 64 -6.85 15.56 0.21
CA ILE A 64 -6.56 15.22 -1.19
C ILE A 64 -5.67 13.96 -1.27
N THR A 65 -4.66 13.84 -0.42
CA THR A 65 -3.78 12.67 -0.39
C THR A 65 -4.56 11.41 -0.01
N ALA A 66 -5.38 11.47 1.04
CA ALA A 66 -6.14 10.31 1.53
C ALA A 66 -7.04 9.70 0.45
N PHE A 67 -7.72 10.52 -0.34
CA PHE A 67 -8.60 10.05 -1.42
C PHE A 67 -7.86 9.74 -2.72
N SER A 68 -6.82 10.51 -3.07
CA SER A 68 -6.14 10.36 -4.36
C SER A 68 -5.15 9.19 -4.38
N THR A 69 -4.45 8.91 -3.28
CA THR A 69 -3.35 7.94 -3.26
C THR A 69 -3.83 6.54 -3.66
N GLY A 70 -4.99 6.09 -3.20
CA GLY A 70 -5.54 4.78 -3.57
C GLY A 70 -5.74 4.62 -5.08
N TYR A 71 -6.29 5.64 -5.74
CA TYR A 71 -6.52 5.63 -7.19
C TYR A 71 -5.20 5.56 -7.98
N PHE A 72 -4.22 6.39 -7.64
CA PHE A 72 -2.94 6.40 -8.35
C PHE A 72 -2.12 5.12 -8.15
N VAL A 73 -2.18 4.50 -6.97
CA VAL A 73 -1.55 3.20 -6.72
C VAL A 73 -2.23 2.11 -7.55
N GLN A 74 -3.57 2.07 -7.57
CA GLN A 74 -4.30 1.11 -8.40
C GLN A 74 -3.99 1.29 -9.90
N LEU A 75 -3.91 2.53 -10.38
CA LEU A 75 -3.58 2.83 -11.76
C LEU A 75 -2.20 2.28 -12.13
N ALA A 76 -1.18 2.52 -11.30
CA ALA A 76 0.16 1.99 -11.52
C ALA A 76 0.18 0.46 -11.51
N PHE A 77 -0.56 -0.18 -10.60
CA PHE A 77 -0.66 -1.64 -10.51
C PHE A 77 -1.35 -2.24 -11.73
N LYS A 78 -2.42 -1.60 -12.22
CA LYS A 78 -3.16 -2.04 -13.41
C LYS A 78 -2.30 -1.91 -14.67
N LEU A 79 -1.58 -0.80 -14.81
CA LEU A 79 -0.64 -0.58 -15.92
C LEU A 79 0.53 -1.58 -15.89
N GLY A 80 1.04 -1.86 -14.70
CA GLY A 80 2.14 -2.80 -14.49
C GLY A 80 1.74 -4.28 -14.51
N LYS A 81 0.45 -4.61 -14.62
CA LYS A 81 -0.08 -6.00 -14.46
C LYS A 81 0.40 -6.63 -13.15
N TYR A 82 0.31 -5.89 -12.06
CA TYR A 82 0.72 -6.36 -10.73
C TYR A 82 -0.13 -7.55 -10.28
N ASP A 83 0.54 -8.60 -9.81
CA ASP A 83 -0.07 -9.80 -9.28
C ASP A 83 -0.55 -9.57 -7.84
N ARG A 84 -1.87 -9.52 -7.66
CA ARG A 84 -2.53 -9.25 -6.37
C ARG A 84 -2.35 -10.39 -5.36
N ASN A 85 -2.10 -11.59 -5.86
CA ASN A 85 -1.87 -12.79 -5.05
C ASN A 85 -0.37 -13.07 -4.86
N ALA A 86 0.48 -12.09 -5.19
CA ALA A 86 1.90 -12.16 -4.94
C ALA A 86 2.19 -12.39 -3.45
N LYS A 87 2.68 -13.59 -3.12
CA LYS A 87 3.24 -13.87 -1.81
C LYS A 87 4.55 -13.08 -1.67
N HIS A 88 4.56 -12.13 -0.75
CA HIS A 88 5.76 -11.36 -0.43
C HIS A 88 6.62 -12.17 0.54
N MET A 89 7.93 -12.05 0.38
CA MET A 89 8.86 -12.67 1.32
C MET A 89 8.66 -12.08 2.71
N ASN A 90 8.57 -12.96 3.70
CA ASN A 90 8.57 -12.54 5.10
C ASN A 90 9.99 -12.19 5.56
N LEU A 91 10.11 -11.44 6.66
CA LEU A 91 11.43 -11.10 7.25
C LEU A 91 12.32 -12.33 7.46
N TYR A 92 11.72 -13.46 7.85
CA TYR A 92 12.40 -14.73 8.01
C TYR A 92 12.94 -15.29 6.68
N GLU A 93 12.14 -15.26 5.62
CA GLU A 93 12.54 -15.73 4.29
C GLU A 93 13.59 -14.80 3.68
N LEU A 94 13.47 -13.49 3.90
CA LEU A 94 14.46 -12.50 3.46
C LEU A 94 15.81 -12.70 4.18
N ALA A 95 15.79 -12.91 5.50
CA ALA A 95 17.00 -13.20 6.27
C ALA A 95 17.69 -14.48 5.78
N LYS A 96 16.90 -15.52 5.46
CA LYS A 96 17.42 -16.76 4.88
C LYS A 96 18.05 -16.54 3.50
N TYR A 97 17.36 -15.81 2.62
CA TYR A 97 17.84 -15.48 1.27
C TYR A 97 19.14 -14.68 1.30
N LEU A 98 19.24 -13.67 2.16
CA LEU A 98 20.46 -12.85 2.33
C LEU A 98 21.59 -13.61 3.01
N SER A 99 21.27 -14.58 3.87
CA SER A 99 22.25 -15.44 4.54
C SER A 99 22.86 -16.51 3.62
N GLY A 100 22.44 -16.60 2.35
CA GLY A 100 22.99 -17.53 1.37
C GLY A 100 22.71 -19.02 1.67
N LYS A 101 21.65 -19.31 2.44
CA LYS A 101 21.20 -20.67 2.81
C LYS A 101 19.85 -21.02 2.21
#